data_AF-T2J1E9-F1
#
_entry.id   AF-T2J1E9-F1
#
_cell.length_a   1.000
_cell.length_b   1.000
_cell.length_c   1.000
_cell.angle_alpha   90.00
_cell.angle_beta   90.00
_cell.angle_gamma   90.00
#
_symmetry.space_group_name_H-M   'P 1'
#
loop_
_entity.id
_entity.type
_entity.pdbx_description
1 polymer ?
#
loop_
_entity_poly.entity_id
_entity_poly.type
_entity_poly.pdbx_seq_one_letter_code
_entity_poly.pdbx_strand_id
1 'polypeptide(L)'
;MSTPEKKEKVVSIRFRESELSNLDEQADAVNLSRSAYITRKLQGLPVLPSRVPGVNWNIYRQLGEISTQLSALGNNINQMAKVLNSANQQGQPLPSNLNNVDDLTEAFALIEQLKPTLKQIRLELSGVESNES
;
A
#
# COMPACT_ATOMS: atom_id res chain seq x y z
N MET A 1 6.43 16.96 -21.43
CA MET A 1 5.07 17.00 -20.86
C MET A 1 4.69 18.46 -20.70
N SER A 2 3.64 18.93 -21.38
CA SER A 2 3.17 20.32 -21.26
C SER A 2 2.55 20.52 -19.87
N THR A 3 2.96 21.58 -19.18
CA THR A 3 2.33 22.00 -17.92
C THR A 3 0.85 22.33 -18.15
N PRO A 4 -0.07 21.84 -17.29
CA PRO A 4 -1.49 22.16 -17.43
C PRO A 4 -1.70 23.67 -17.30
N GLU A 5 -2.49 24.23 -18.21
CA GLU A 5 -2.84 25.65 -18.20
C GLU A 5 -3.59 26.00 -16.91
N LYS A 6 -3.21 27.11 -16.28
CA LYS A 6 -3.82 27.58 -15.03
C LYS A 6 -5.21 28.16 -15.33
N LYS A 7 -6.23 27.75 -14.56
CA LYS A 7 -7.59 28.31 -14.68
C LYS A 7 -7.65 29.70 -14.05
N GLU A 8 -7.61 30.75 -14.86
CA GLU A 8 -7.63 32.15 -14.40
C GLU A 8 -8.98 32.87 -14.60
N LYS A 9 -9.85 32.34 -15.46
CA LYS A 9 -11.16 32.95 -15.77
C LYS A 9 -12.22 32.49 -14.78
N VAL A 10 -13.02 33.44 -14.28
CA VAL A 10 -14.10 33.19 -13.32
C VAL A 10 -15.45 33.47 -13.97
N VAL A 11 -16.41 32.56 -13.77
CA VAL A 11 -17.82 32.74 -14.15
C VAL A 11 -18.65 32.72 -12.87
N SER A 12 -19.53 33.71 -12.69
CA SER A 12 -20.43 33.80 -11.54
C SER A 12 -21.83 33.37 -11.93
N ILE A 13 -22.39 32.39 -11.22
CA ILE A 13 -23.75 31.88 -11.40
C ILE A 13 -24.47 31.98 -10.06
N ARG A 14 -25.73 32.42 -10.07
CA ARG A 14 -26.55 32.53 -8.86
C ARG A 14 -27.40 31.28 -8.70
N PHE A 15 -27.43 30.75 -7.48
CA PHE A 15 -28.26 29.61 -7.10
C PHE A 15 -29.14 29.97 -5.91
N ARG A 16 -30.28 29.31 -5.80
CA ARG A 16 -31.04 29.22 -4.56
C ARG A 16 -30.33 28.26 -3.62
N GLU A 17 -30.57 28.40 -2.32
CA GLU A 17 -29.98 27.53 -1.30
C GLU A 17 -30.24 26.04 -1.57
N SER A 18 -31.48 25.69 -1.92
CA SER A 18 -31.87 24.31 -2.23
C SER A 18 -31.15 23.74 -3.44
N GLU A 19 -30.88 24.57 -4.45
CA GLU A 19 -30.15 24.15 -5.66
C GLU A 19 -28.67 23.92 -5.33
N LEU A 20 -28.11 24.77 -4.48
CA LEU A 20 -26.71 24.66 -4.05
C LEU A 20 -26.49 23.41 -3.18
N SER A 21 -27.40 23.15 -2.23
CA SER A 21 -27.37 21.94 -1.39
C SER A 21 -27.48 20.67 -2.24
N ASN A 22 -28.34 20.66 -3.26
CA ASN A 22 -28.46 19.52 -4.17
C ASN A 22 -27.17 19.29 -4.98
N LEU A 23 -26.48 20.37 -5.39
CA LEU A 23 -25.17 20.26 -6.06
C LEU A 23 -24.08 19.72 -5.13
N ASP A 24 -24.12 20.05 -3.84
CA ASP A 24 -23.21 19.49 -2.84
C ASP A 24 -23.41 17.98 -2.68
N GLU A 25 -24.65 17.54 -2.46
CA GLU A 25 -24.98 16.12 -2.35
C GLU A 25 -24.53 15.32 -3.58
N GLN A 26 -24.77 15.87 -4.78
CA GLN A 26 -24.34 15.24 -6.02
C GLN A 26 -22.82 15.20 -6.18
N ALA A 27 -22.09 16.23 -5.73
CA ALA A 27 -20.64 16.29 -5.78
C ALA A 27 -20.00 15.30 -4.79
N ASP A 28 -20.56 15.22 -3.58
CA ASP A 28 -20.13 14.30 -2.52
C ASP A 28 -20.33 12.84 -2.93
N ALA A 29 -21.47 12.53 -3.57
CA ALA A 29 -21.77 11.18 -4.06
C ALA A 29 -20.72 10.63 -5.05
N VAL A 30 -19.92 11.50 -5.67
CA VAL A 30 -18.85 11.13 -6.59
C VAL A 30 -17.44 11.52 -6.12
N ASN A 31 -17.29 11.95 -4.86
CA ASN A 31 -16.03 12.42 -4.27
C ASN A 31 -15.36 13.56 -5.04
N LEU A 32 -16.14 14.57 -5.43
CA LEU A 32 -15.63 15.80 -6.06
C LEU A 32 -15.97 17.03 -5.22
N SER A 33 -15.16 18.08 -5.32
CA SER A 33 -15.60 19.39 -4.84
C SER A 33 -16.74 19.91 -5.72
N ARG A 34 -17.62 20.74 -5.15
CA ARG A 34 -18.70 21.41 -5.88
C ARG A 34 -18.22 22.05 -7.18
N SER A 35 -17.11 22.79 -7.14
CA SER A 35 -16.56 23.48 -8.32
C SER A 35 -16.05 22.50 -9.39
N ALA A 36 -15.42 21.40 -8.98
CA ALA A 36 -14.97 20.35 -9.90
C ALA A 36 -16.15 19.61 -10.53
N TYR A 37 -17.18 19.30 -9.73
CA TYR A 37 -18.42 18.68 -10.19
C TYR A 37 -19.13 19.55 -11.25
N ILE A 38 -19.38 20.82 -10.92
CA ILE A 38 -20.03 21.78 -11.83
C ILE A 38 -19.20 21.95 -13.11
N THR A 39 -17.89 22.13 -12.99
CA THR A 39 -17.02 22.31 -14.17
C THR A 39 -17.08 21.10 -15.09
N ARG A 40 -17.00 19.88 -14.55
CA ARG A 40 -17.10 18.65 -15.35
C ARG A 40 -18.45 18.53 -16.04
N LYS A 41 -19.55 18.79 -15.33
CA LYS A 41 -20.90 18.79 -15.91
C LYS A 41 -21.03 19.77 -17.06
N LEU A 42 -20.55 21.02 -16.89
CA LEU A 42 -20.59 22.04 -17.93
C LEU A 42 -19.73 21.70 -19.15
N GLN A 43 -18.63 20.97 -18.95
CA GLN A 43 -17.76 20.50 -20.03
C GLN A 43 -18.24 19.20 -20.69
N GLY A 44 -19.37 18.63 -20.26
CA GLY A 44 -19.85 17.33 -20.73
C GLY A 44 -18.93 16.17 -20.36
N LEU A 45 -18.03 16.36 -19.38
CA LEU A 45 -17.11 15.34 -18.93
C LEU A 45 -17.81 14.33 -18.02
N PRO A 46 -17.39 13.05 -18.05
CA PRO A 46 -17.95 12.03 -17.19
C PRO A 46 -17.75 12.40 -15.71
N VAL A 47 -18.82 12.22 -14.94
CA VAL A 47 -18.84 12.40 -13.50
C VAL A 47 -19.10 11.03 -12.87
N LEU A 48 -18.03 10.24 -12.82
CA LEU A 48 -18.07 8.90 -12.25
C LEU A 48 -17.66 8.98 -10.78
N PRO A 49 -18.29 8.19 -9.90
CA PRO A 49 -17.79 8.03 -8.55
C PRO A 49 -16.35 7.52 -8.61
N SER A 50 -15.47 8.16 -7.84
CA SER A 50 -14.10 7.70 -7.70
C SER A 50 -14.15 6.25 -7.21
N ARG A 51 -13.79 5.29 -8.08
CA ARG A 51 -13.61 3.88 -7.73
C ARG A 51 -12.29 3.74 -6.97
N VAL A 52 -12.16 4.43 -5.84
CA VAL A 52 -11.10 4.11 -4.89
C VAL A 52 -11.69 3.01 -4.02
N PRO A 53 -11.26 1.74 -4.16
CA PRO A 53 -11.71 0.71 -3.24
C PRO A 53 -11.40 1.18 -1.81
N GLY A 54 -12.38 1.07 -0.93
CA GLY A 54 -12.21 1.50 0.46
C GLY A 54 -11.07 0.72 1.09
N VAL A 55 -9.97 1.41 1.37
CA VAL A 55 -8.80 0.83 2.05
C VAL A 55 -9.20 0.54 3.49
N ASN A 56 -9.20 -0.73 3.89
CA ASN A 56 -9.32 -1.07 5.31
C ASN A 56 -7.98 -0.78 5.99
N TRP A 57 -7.83 0.44 6.51
CA TRP A 57 -6.60 0.92 7.15
C TRP A 57 -6.16 0.08 8.35
N ASN A 58 -7.09 -0.54 9.07
CA ASN A 58 -6.76 -1.44 10.17
C ASN A 58 -6.05 -2.70 9.66
N ILE A 59 -6.58 -3.32 8.59
CA ILE A 59 -5.96 -4.49 7.95
C ILE A 59 -4.61 -4.11 7.33
N TYR A 60 -4.52 -2.96 6.65
CA TYR A 60 -3.27 -2.47 6.07
C TYR A 60 -2.16 -2.32 7.13
N ARG A 61 -2.51 -1.76 8.29
CA ARG A 61 -1.57 -1.58 9.41
C ARG A 61 -1.12 -2.93 9.99
N GLN A 62 -2.06 -3.84 10.24
CA GLN A 62 -1.74 -5.19 10.74
C GLN A 62 -0.81 -5.94 9.79
N LEU A 63 -1.02 -5.85 8.47
CA LEU A 63 -0.09 -6.43 7.49
C LEU A 63 1.31 -5.81 7.55
N GLY A 64 1.42 -4.50 7.77
CA GLY A 64 2.71 -3.83 7.96
C GLY A 64 3.47 -4.32 9.20
N GLU A 65 2.75 -4.54 10.30
CA GLU A 65 3.31 -5.09 11.54
C GLU A 65 3.82 -6.53 11.34
N ILE A 66 3.03 -7.38 10.66
CA ILE A 66 3.43 -8.75 10.30
C ILE A 66 4.70 -8.74 9.42
N SER A 67 4.74 -7.88 8.40
CA SER A 67 5.92 -7.74 7.53
C SER A 67 7.19 -7.35 8.29
N THR A 68 7.05 -6.47 9.29
CA THR A 68 8.15 -6.05 10.16
C THR A 68 8.64 -7.20 11.04
N GLN A 69 7.72 -7.96 11.65
CA GLN A 69 8.05 -9.11 12.48
C GLN A 69 8.77 -10.21 11.69
N LEU A 70 8.28 -10.52 10.47
CA LEU A 70 8.93 -11.49 9.59
C LEU A 70 10.35 -11.04 9.19
N SER A 71 10.57 -9.74 9.00
CA SER A 71 11.91 -9.21 8.69
C SER A 71 12.87 -9.37 9.87
N ALA A 72 12.40 -9.09 11.09
CA ALA A 72 13.18 -9.32 12.31
C ALA A 72 13.52 -10.80 12.51
N LEU A 73 12.55 -11.70 12.29
CA LEU A 73 12.75 -13.14 12.38
C LEU A 73 13.80 -13.63 11.38
N GLY A 74 13.70 -13.20 10.12
CA GLY A 74 14.71 -13.50 9.10
C GLY A 74 16.10 -13.04 9.55
N ASN A 75 16.24 -11.80 10.04
CA ASN A 75 17.53 -11.31 10.53
C ASN A 75 18.14 -12.16 11.66
N ASN A 76 17.32 -12.59 12.61
CA ASN A 76 17.78 -13.47 13.70
C ASN A 76 18.25 -14.82 13.16
N ILE A 77 17.51 -15.41 12.23
CA ILE A 77 17.88 -16.68 11.57
C ILE A 77 19.20 -16.52 10.80
N ASN A 78 19.38 -15.43 10.06
CA ASN A 78 20.63 -15.15 9.34
C ASN A 78 21.83 -15.00 10.29
N GLN A 79 21.63 -14.39 11.46
CA GLN A 79 22.68 -14.32 12.48
C GLN A 79 23.03 -15.71 13.03
N MET A 80 22.03 -16.56 13.32
CA MET A 80 22.26 -17.94 13.73
C MET A 80 23.04 -18.72 12.66
N ALA A 81 22.64 -18.63 11.39
CA ALA A 81 23.34 -19.28 10.27
C ALA A 81 24.81 -18.82 10.16
N LYS A 82 25.09 -17.52 10.34
CA LYS A 82 26.46 -17.00 10.35
C LYS A 82 27.30 -17.56 11.49
N VAL A 83 26.75 -17.58 12.71
CA VAL A 83 27.44 -18.15 13.89
C VAL A 83 27.76 -19.63 13.67
N LEU A 84 26.80 -20.39 13.14
CA LEU A 84 26.96 -21.80 12.80
C LEU A 84 28.08 -22.01 11.77
N ASN A 85 28.06 -21.25 10.68
CA ASN A 85 29.09 -21.32 9.65
C ASN A 85 30.48 -20.97 10.18
N SER A 86 30.58 -19.97 11.07
CA SER A 86 31.84 -19.61 11.71
C SER A 86 32.36 -20.68 12.67
N ALA A 87 31.49 -21.29 13.49
CA ALA A 87 31.86 -22.37 14.40
C ALA A 87 32.38 -23.60 13.64
N ASN A 88 31.70 -23.95 12.53
CA ASN A 88 32.09 -25.06 11.67
C ASN A 88 33.46 -24.82 11.00
N GLN A 89 33.73 -23.59 10.52
CA GLN A 89 35.03 -23.22 9.94
C GLN A 89 36.18 -23.25 10.96
N GLN A 90 35.89 -22.97 12.23
CA GLN A 90 36.88 -22.96 13.32
C GLN A 90 37.08 -24.34 13.97
N GLY A 91 36.37 -25.37 13.52
CA GLY A 91 36.43 -26.72 14.10
C GLY A 91 35.92 -26.78 15.54
N GLN A 92 35.12 -25.78 15.97
CA GLN A 92 34.55 -25.77 17.32
C GLN A 92 33.27 -26.63 17.36
N PRO A 93 33.04 -27.35 18.46
CA PRO A 93 31.82 -28.12 18.62
C PRO A 93 30.60 -27.19 18.60
N LEU A 94 29.64 -27.52 17.75
CA LEU A 94 28.38 -26.80 17.66
C LEU A 94 27.65 -26.81 19.02
N PRO A 95 26.97 -25.72 19.39
CA PRO A 95 26.07 -25.72 20.54
C PRO A 95 25.01 -26.83 20.37
N SER A 96 24.84 -27.67 21.38
CA SER A 96 24.00 -28.90 21.35
C SER A 96 22.51 -28.66 21.11
N ASN A 97 22.07 -27.40 21.05
CA ASN A 97 20.71 -26.95 20.79
C ASN A 97 20.42 -26.60 19.31
N LEU A 98 21.38 -26.74 18.40
CA LEU A 98 21.28 -26.27 17.00
C LEU A 98 21.46 -27.35 15.93
N ASN A 99 21.11 -28.61 16.23
CA ASN A 99 21.43 -29.77 15.38
C ASN A 99 20.77 -29.80 13.98
N ASN A 100 19.83 -28.92 13.65
CA ASN A 100 19.15 -28.91 12.36
C ASN A 100 19.32 -27.56 11.63
N VAL A 101 20.49 -27.36 11.03
CA VAL A 101 20.82 -26.18 10.23
C VAL A 101 19.98 -26.10 8.93
N ASP A 102 19.58 -27.26 8.40
CA ASP A 102 18.76 -27.36 7.19
C ASP A 102 17.34 -26.83 7.40
N ASP A 103 16.73 -27.12 8.56
CA ASP A 103 15.39 -26.62 8.94
C ASP A 103 15.36 -25.08 9.03
N LEU A 104 16.44 -24.47 9.51
CA LEU A 104 16.57 -23.01 9.59
C LEU A 104 16.74 -22.36 8.22
N THR A 105 17.43 -23.05 7.31
CA THR A 105 17.65 -22.58 5.93
C THR A 105 16.35 -22.62 5.14
N GLU A 106 15.57 -23.69 5.29
CA GLU A 106 14.25 -23.83 4.67
C GLU A 106 13.25 -22.80 5.22
N ALA A 107 13.23 -22.58 6.54
CA ALA A 107 12.43 -21.52 7.16
C ALA A 107 12.80 -20.12 6.64
N PHE A 108 14.09 -19.86 6.40
CA PHE A 108 14.54 -18.60 5.82
C PHE A 108 14.03 -18.39 4.40
N ALA A 109 14.11 -19.42 3.56
CA ALA A 109 13.61 -19.38 2.18
C ALA A 109 12.10 -19.09 2.14
N LEU A 110 11.32 -19.72 3.03
CA LEU A 110 9.88 -19.49 3.14
C LEU A 110 9.55 -18.05 3.60
N ILE A 111 10.30 -17.50 4.56
CA ILE A 111 10.10 -16.11 5.02
C ILE A 111 10.42 -15.11 3.92
N GLU A 112 11.51 -15.31 3.16
CA GLU A 112 11.86 -14.44 2.03
C GLU A 112 10.83 -14.51 0.91
N GLN A 113 10.23 -15.68 0.66
CA GLN A 113 9.14 -15.82 -0.31
C GLN A 113 7.83 -15.13 0.12
N LEU A 114 7.53 -15.09 1.43
CA LEU A 114 6.29 -14.48 1.94
C LEU A 114 6.32 -12.94 1.98
N LYS A 115 7.50 -12.33 2.10
CA LYS A 115 7.68 -10.86 2.11
C LYS A 115 7.08 -10.14 0.88
N PRO A 116 7.40 -10.53 -0.36
CA PRO A 116 6.83 -9.87 -1.55
C PRO A 116 5.32 -10.06 -1.64
N THR A 117 4.79 -11.24 -1.27
CA THR A 117 3.34 -11.50 -1.26
C THR A 117 2.61 -10.57 -0.28
N LEU A 118 3.15 -10.37 0.93
CA LEU A 118 2.58 -9.42 1.89
C LEU A 118 2.67 -7.97 1.42
N LYS A 119 3.75 -7.59 0.73
CA LYS A 119 3.89 -6.26 0.12
C LYS A 119 2.84 -6.05 -0.98
N GLN A 120 2.60 -7.07 -1.80
CA GLN A 120 1.62 -7.03 -2.88
C GLN A 120 0.19 -6.88 -2.34
N ILE A 121 -0.20 -7.72 -1.37
CA ILE A 121 -1.50 -7.62 -0.70
C ILE A 121 -1.67 -6.24 -0.07
N ARG A 122 -0.61 -5.69 0.56
CA ARG A 122 -0.64 -4.34 1.12
C ARG A 122 -0.91 -3.26 0.05
N LEU A 123 -0.30 -3.37 -1.13
CA LEU A 123 -0.48 -2.41 -2.23
C LEU A 123 -1.90 -2.50 -2.81
N GLU A 124 -2.39 -3.71 -3.05
CA GLU A 124 -3.74 -3.98 -3.54
C GLU A 124 -4.80 -3.48 -2.55
N LEU A 125 -4.60 -3.71 -1.25
CA LEU A 125 -5.47 -3.19 -0.20
C LEU A 125 -5.46 -1.66 -0.12
N SER A 126 -4.36 -1.00 -0.53
CA SER A 126 -4.27 0.46 -0.60
C SER A 126 -4.82 1.08 -1.90
N GLY A 127 -5.32 0.25 -2.83
CA GLY A 127 -5.82 0.71 -4.13
C GLY A 127 -4.74 1.22 -5.08
N VAL A 128 -3.46 0.87 -4.84
CA VAL A 128 -2.34 1.19 -5.73
C VAL A 128 -2.11 -0.03 -6.61
N GLU A 129 -2.52 0.04 -7.88
CA GLU A 129 -2.09 -0.95 -8.88
C GLU A 129 -0.57 -0.90 -8.97
N SER A 130 0.07 -2.04 -8.70
CA SER A 130 1.50 -2.25 -8.86
C SER A 130 1.83 -2.20 -10.35
N ASN A 131 2.18 -1.01 -10.85
CA ASN A 131 2.88 -0.85 -12.12
C ASN A 131 4.32 -1.33 -11.92
N GLU A 132 4.58 -2.61 -12.20
CA GLU A 132 5.91 -3.09 -12.54
C GLU A 132 6.02 -3.10 -14.08
N SER A 133 6.99 -2.33 -14.59
CA SER A 133 7.48 -2.35 -15.97
C SER A 133 8.86 -2.99 -16.01
#